data_AF-A0A534HTN6-F1
#
_entry.id   AF-A0A534HTN6-F1
#
_cell.length_a   1.000
_cell.length_b   1.000
_cell.length_c   1.000
_cell.angle_alpha   90.00
_cell.angle_beta   90.00
_cell.angle_gamma   90.00
#
_symmetry.space_group_name_H-M   'P 1'
#
loop_
_entity.id
_entity.type
_entity.pdbx_description
1 polymer ?
#
loop_
_entity_poly.entity_id
_entity_poly.type
_entity_poly.pdbx_seq_one_letter_code
_entity_poly.pdbx_strand_id
1 'polypeptide(L)'
;MSVLQSAISRRSLLGGGLAGGFLLAFHLPTYGASEPAQGGTKGKFVPNAFIRIDPAGKTTLVMPQVEMGQGVYTSVAMILAEELDADYQQVVLEHAPPNDKLYGNPTFGIQVTGNSNSIRAFWKPLRAAGAAARAMLIQAAAQQWKVDPASCTAADGQVRHIGSGRKAGFGTLVSAASKLAPPKNPPLKDPKHFTLIGKSLKRLDTAHKVDGGVVYGIDVMLPGMKFATLAASPVFGGKVAHVDPGPANRIPGVRKVVVLDDMVAVVGDHM
;
A
#
# COMPACT_ATOMS: atom_id res chain seq x y z
N MET A 1 50.73 -35.95 -2.26
CA MET A 1 49.30 -35.73 -2.56
C MET A 1 48.89 -34.42 -1.91
N SER A 2 48.81 -33.34 -2.69
CA SER A 2 48.41 -32.01 -2.23
C SER A 2 47.14 -31.63 -3.00
N VAL A 3 46.05 -31.40 -2.28
CA VAL A 3 44.78 -30.91 -2.84
C VAL A 3 44.75 -29.40 -2.62
N LEU A 4 44.93 -28.63 -3.69
CA LEU A 4 44.79 -27.17 -3.67
C LEU A 4 43.31 -26.79 -3.75
N GLN A 5 42.75 -26.27 -2.66
CA GLN A 5 41.47 -25.57 -2.64
C GLN A 5 41.62 -24.21 -3.34
N SER A 6 40.92 -24.00 -4.45
CA SER A 6 40.86 -22.71 -5.14
C SER A 6 39.73 -21.84 -4.57
N ALA A 7 40.08 -20.76 -3.86
CA ALA A 7 39.11 -19.78 -3.38
C ALA A 7 38.63 -18.87 -4.52
N ILE A 8 37.31 -18.78 -4.71
CA ILE A 8 36.70 -17.87 -5.69
C ILE A 8 36.87 -16.43 -5.19
N SER A 9 37.49 -15.57 -6.00
CA SER A 9 37.73 -14.16 -5.69
C SER A 9 36.64 -13.25 -6.30
N ARG A 10 36.32 -12.14 -5.62
CA ARG A 10 35.39 -11.10 -6.12
C ARG A 10 35.77 -10.57 -7.51
N ARG A 11 37.04 -10.69 -7.91
CA ARG A 11 37.54 -10.26 -9.22
C ARG A 11 37.19 -11.24 -10.34
N SER A 12 37.10 -12.55 -10.08
CA SER A 12 36.66 -13.52 -11.09
C SER A 12 35.16 -13.46 -11.36
N LEU A 13 34.36 -12.94 -10.41
CA LEU A 13 32.93 -12.67 -10.63
C LEU A 13 32.69 -11.46 -11.55
N LEU A 14 33.62 -10.49 -11.58
CA LEU A 14 33.51 -9.26 -12.37
C LEU A 14 34.12 -9.39 -13.78
N GLY A 15 35.06 -10.33 -13.99
CA GLY A 15 35.70 -10.56 -15.29
C GLY A 15 34.91 -11.44 -16.27
N GLY A 16 33.94 -12.23 -15.78
CA GLY A 16 33.17 -13.19 -16.59
C GLY A 16 31.85 -12.67 -17.19
N GLY A 17 31.51 -11.40 -16.97
CA GLY A 17 30.16 -10.86 -17.19
C GLY A 17 29.79 -10.44 -18.61
N LEU A 18 30.46 -10.91 -19.67
CA LEU A 18 30.18 -10.51 -21.06
C LEU A 18 29.66 -11.61 -21.99
N ALA A 19 29.35 -12.81 -21.49
CA ALA A 19 28.89 -13.92 -22.34
C ALA A 19 27.72 -14.76 -21.78
N GLY A 20 26.93 -14.20 -20.86
CA GLY A 20 25.72 -14.87 -20.34
C GLY A 20 24.67 -13.84 -19.99
N GLY A 21 23.73 -13.61 -20.91
CA GLY A 21 22.63 -12.67 -20.71
C GLY A 21 21.80 -13.06 -19.48
N PHE A 22 22.00 -12.35 -18.38
CA PHE A 22 21.07 -12.36 -17.27
C PHE A 22 19.88 -11.48 -17.67
N LEU A 23 18.96 -12.06 -18.45
CA LEU A 23 17.64 -11.50 -18.65
C LEU A 23 16.88 -11.61 -17.33
N LEU A 24 17.06 -10.62 -16.46
CA LEU A 24 16.08 -10.29 -15.43
C LEU A 24 14.84 -9.77 -16.15
N ALA A 25 14.03 -10.71 -16.64
CA ALA A 25 12.66 -10.43 -17.02
C ALA A 25 11.92 -10.01 -15.75
N PHE A 26 11.81 -8.70 -15.54
CA PHE A 26 10.80 -8.17 -14.63
C PHE A 26 9.44 -8.56 -15.20
N HIS A 27 8.86 -9.63 -14.67
CA HIS A 27 7.43 -9.82 -14.75
C HIS A 27 6.79 -8.71 -13.91
N LEU A 28 6.33 -7.66 -14.58
CA LEU A 28 5.28 -6.81 -14.03
C LEU A 28 4.09 -7.73 -13.73
N PRO A 29 3.65 -7.85 -12.47
CA PRO A 29 2.45 -8.60 -12.17
C PRO A 29 1.32 -8.04 -13.02
N THR A 30 0.64 -8.92 -13.73
CA THR A 30 -0.59 -8.59 -14.45
C THR A 30 -1.60 -8.09 -13.43
N TYR A 31 -1.81 -6.77 -13.40
CA TYR A 31 -2.88 -6.13 -12.62
C TYR A 31 -4.23 -6.50 -13.26
N GLY A 32 -4.72 -7.69 -12.93
CA GLY A 32 -5.89 -8.30 -13.56
C GLY A 32 -6.65 -9.18 -12.58
N ALA A 33 -7.01 -8.63 -11.42
CA ALA A 33 -8.12 -9.04 -10.58
C ALA A 33 -8.23 -8.03 -9.43
N SER A 34 -9.22 -7.16 -9.47
CA SER A 34 -9.59 -6.31 -8.35
C SER A 34 -10.35 -7.16 -7.33
N GLU A 35 -9.67 -7.64 -6.28
CA GLU A 35 -10.41 -8.01 -5.07
C GLU A 35 -10.74 -6.74 -4.27
N PRO A 36 -12.00 -6.56 -3.83
CA PRO A 36 -12.38 -5.38 -3.07
C PRO A 36 -11.58 -5.24 -1.76
N ALA A 37 -11.10 -4.03 -1.48
CA ALA A 37 -11.02 -3.57 -0.09
C ALA A 37 -12.43 -3.60 0.53
N GLN A 38 -12.54 -3.67 1.86
CA GLN A 38 -13.79 -3.96 2.58
C GLN A 38 -14.96 -2.99 2.28
N GLY A 39 -14.75 -1.88 1.56
CA GLY A 39 -15.81 -1.08 0.94
C GLY A 39 -16.32 -1.62 -0.41
N GLY A 40 -17.59 -2.06 -0.46
CA GLY A 40 -18.25 -2.58 -1.66
C GLY A 40 -18.00 -1.78 -2.95
N THR A 41 -17.81 -2.50 -4.06
CA THR A 41 -17.37 -1.98 -5.37
C THR A 41 -18.51 -1.66 -6.34
N LYS A 42 -19.75 -1.99 -5.98
CA LYS A 42 -20.92 -1.78 -6.85
C LYS A 42 -21.05 -0.30 -7.23
N GLY A 43 -21.05 -0.03 -8.53
CA GLY A 43 -21.22 1.33 -9.08
C GLY A 43 -20.02 2.26 -8.93
N LYS A 44 -18.86 1.76 -8.47
CA LYS A 44 -17.62 2.55 -8.32
C LYS A 44 -16.61 2.19 -9.40
N PHE A 45 -15.76 3.14 -9.76
CA PHE A 45 -14.63 2.91 -10.67
C PHE A 45 -13.43 2.41 -9.88
N VAL A 46 -12.95 1.21 -10.21
CA VAL A 46 -11.83 0.53 -9.54
C VAL A 46 -10.80 0.12 -10.61
N PRO A 47 -9.96 1.06 -11.09
CA PRO A 47 -8.99 0.79 -12.16
C PRO A 47 -7.84 -0.12 -11.73
N ASN A 48 -7.59 -0.22 -10.42
CA ASN A 48 -6.56 -1.03 -9.80
C ASN A 48 -6.87 -1.17 -8.29
N ALA A 49 -5.98 -1.84 -7.55
CA ALA A 49 -6.16 -2.10 -6.13
C ALA A 49 -6.13 -0.84 -5.23
N PHE A 50 -5.55 0.28 -5.71
CA PHE A 50 -5.24 1.46 -4.90
C PHE A 50 -6.25 2.60 -5.03
N ILE A 51 -7.03 2.64 -6.11
CA ILE A 51 -7.90 3.78 -6.42
C ILE A 51 -9.34 3.31 -6.56
N ARG A 52 -10.24 4.03 -5.91
CA ARG A 52 -11.68 3.88 -6.11
C ARG A 52 -12.34 5.24 -6.17
N ILE A 53 -13.13 5.49 -7.21
CA ILE A 53 -13.90 6.73 -7.35
C ILE A 53 -15.38 6.39 -7.35
N ASP A 54 -16.18 7.15 -6.60
CA ASP A 54 -17.63 6.99 -6.59
C ASP A 54 -18.34 7.97 -7.56
N PRO A 55 -19.65 7.80 -7.84
CA PRO A 55 -20.38 8.71 -8.70
C PRO A 55 -20.48 10.17 -8.21
N ALA A 56 -20.22 10.43 -6.93
CA ALA A 56 -20.14 11.78 -6.38
C ALA A 56 -18.76 12.44 -6.63
N GLY A 57 -17.77 11.68 -7.12
CA GLY A 57 -16.41 12.14 -7.37
C GLY A 57 -15.47 11.98 -6.18
N LYS A 58 -15.91 11.34 -5.09
CA LYS A 58 -15.06 11.08 -3.92
C LYS A 58 -14.01 10.03 -4.29
N THR A 59 -12.74 10.37 -4.04
CA THR A 59 -11.61 9.52 -4.40
C THR A 59 -11.11 8.78 -3.16
N THR A 60 -11.38 7.48 -3.05
CA THR A 60 -10.75 6.64 -2.03
C THR A 60 -9.41 6.12 -2.51
N LEU A 61 -8.38 6.35 -1.72
CA LEU A 61 -7.05 5.78 -1.90
C LEU A 61 -6.83 4.67 -0.87
N VAL A 62 -6.63 3.44 -1.36
CA VAL A 62 -6.40 2.26 -0.51
C VAL A 62 -4.93 2.22 -0.14
N MET A 63 -4.65 2.26 1.17
CA MET A 63 -3.34 2.50 1.74
C MET A 63 -2.65 1.16 2.10
N PRO A 64 -1.59 0.77 1.36
CA PRO A 64 -0.87 -0.50 1.60
C PRO A 64 0.19 -0.37 2.70
N GLN A 65 0.30 0.78 3.35
CA GLN A 65 1.31 1.09 4.35
C GLN A 65 0.65 1.44 5.67
N VAL A 66 1.38 1.29 6.77
CA VAL A 66 0.93 1.62 8.13
C VAL A 66 1.59 2.92 8.58
N GLU A 67 0.80 3.82 9.11
CA GLU A 67 1.27 5.07 9.67
C GLU A 67 1.64 4.92 11.14
N MET A 68 2.85 5.36 11.50
CA MET A 68 3.44 5.30 12.84
C MET A 68 4.07 6.64 13.26
N GLY A 69 3.83 7.73 12.51
CA GLY A 69 4.36 9.07 12.76
C GLY A 69 5.09 9.67 11.55
N GLN A 70 5.57 8.84 10.64
CA GLN A 70 6.41 9.21 9.49
C GLN A 70 5.69 10.00 8.38
N GLY A 71 4.36 10.00 8.33
CA GLY A 71 3.58 10.72 7.31
C GLY A 71 3.44 9.98 5.98
N VAL A 72 3.48 8.65 6.02
CA VAL A 72 3.33 7.79 4.84
C VAL A 72 1.95 7.92 4.23
N TYR A 73 0.89 8.11 5.02
CA TYR A 73 -0.48 8.28 4.51
C TYR A 73 -0.59 9.48 3.58
N THR A 74 -0.06 10.60 4.02
CA THR A 74 -0.05 11.85 3.25
C THR A 74 0.84 11.71 2.02
N SER A 75 2.06 11.19 2.19
CA SER A 75 3.02 11.05 1.09
C SER A 75 2.55 10.09 -0.02
N VAL A 76 1.97 8.94 0.36
CA VAL A 76 1.40 7.97 -0.59
C VAL A 76 0.15 8.54 -1.27
N ALA A 77 -0.71 9.22 -0.52
CA ALA A 77 -1.88 9.89 -1.08
C ALA A 77 -1.50 10.94 -2.12
N MET A 78 -0.49 11.76 -1.82
CA MET A 78 0.03 12.75 -2.75
C MET A 78 0.56 12.12 -4.05
N ILE A 79 1.26 10.99 -3.99
CA ILE A 79 1.74 10.29 -5.18
C ILE A 79 0.59 9.85 -6.09
N LEU A 80 -0.42 9.20 -5.50
CA LEU A 80 -1.59 8.72 -6.24
C LEU A 80 -2.43 9.87 -6.77
N ALA A 81 -2.73 10.87 -5.95
CA ALA A 81 -3.56 12.03 -6.33
C ALA A 81 -2.87 12.89 -7.39
N GLU A 82 -1.54 13.09 -7.30
CA GLU A 82 -0.75 13.82 -8.29
C GLU A 82 -0.89 13.17 -9.66
N GLU A 83 -0.68 11.86 -9.75
CA GLU A 83 -0.78 11.16 -11.04
C GLU A 83 -2.21 10.93 -11.48
N LEU A 84 -3.18 10.91 -10.57
CA LEU A 84 -4.59 10.80 -10.94
C LEU A 84 -5.17 12.14 -11.44
N ASP A 85 -4.56 13.28 -11.09
CA ASP A 85 -5.18 14.61 -11.17
C ASP A 85 -6.47 14.69 -10.34
N ALA A 86 -6.48 14.04 -9.18
CA ALA A 86 -7.60 14.09 -8.25
C ALA A 86 -7.64 15.42 -7.48
N ASP A 87 -8.85 15.88 -7.15
CA ASP A 87 -9.02 16.90 -6.12
C ASP A 87 -8.58 16.33 -4.77
N TYR A 88 -7.47 16.82 -4.25
CA TYR A 88 -6.90 16.37 -2.99
C TYR A 88 -7.84 16.59 -1.81
N GLN A 89 -8.76 17.56 -1.87
CA GLN A 89 -9.76 17.80 -0.82
C GLN A 89 -10.85 16.73 -0.80
N GLN A 90 -11.06 16.01 -1.91
CA GLN A 90 -12.02 14.91 -2.03
C GLN A 90 -11.38 13.54 -1.79
N VAL A 91 -10.10 13.50 -1.42
CA VAL A 91 -9.38 12.27 -1.11
C VAL A 91 -9.77 11.77 0.28
N VAL A 92 -10.12 10.50 0.35
CA VAL A 92 -10.22 9.75 1.61
C VAL A 92 -9.34 8.53 1.57
N LEU A 93 -8.86 8.11 2.74
CA LEU A 93 -8.01 6.95 2.88
C LEU A 93 -8.80 5.76 3.42
N GLU A 94 -8.51 4.59 2.89
CA GLU A 94 -8.99 3.31 3.43
C GLU A 94 -7.77 2.40 3.62
N HIS A 95 -7.71 1.68 4.74
CA HIS A 95 -6.63 0.71 4.94
C HIS A 95 -6.80 -0.48 3.98
N ALA A 96 -5.69 -0.90 3.37
CA ALA A 96 -5.69 -2.13 2.59
C ALA A 96 -6.06 -3.34 3.47
N PRO A 97 -6.94 -4.25 3.02
CA PRO A 97 -7.11 -5.55 3.66
C PRO A 97 -5.79 -6.35 3.58
N PRO A 98 -5.60 -7.38 4.42
CA PRO A 98 -4.41 -8.23 4.37
C PRO A 98 -4.41 -9.05 3.07
N ASN A 99 -3.65 -8.60 2.08
CA ASN A 99 -3.50 -9.28 0.79
C ASN A 99 -2.14 -8.92 0.16
N ASP A 100 -1.13 -9.76 0.42
CA ASP A 100 0.24 -9.56 -0.08
C ASP A 100 0.31 -9.48 -1.61
N LYS A 101 -0.57 -10.20 -2.32
CA LYS A 101 -0.60 -10.20 -3.78
C LYS A 101 -0.98 -8.83 -4.35
N LEU A 102 -1.89 -8.11 -3.68
CA LEU A 102 -2.40 -6.81 -4.15
C LEU A 102 -1.70 -5.62 -3.51
N TYR A 103 -1.31 -5.74 -2.23
CA TYR A 103 -0.83 -4.64 -1.39
C TYR A 103 0.57 -4.89 -0.83
N GLY A 104 1.21 -5.99 -1.21
CA GLY A 104 2.57 -6.30 -0.81
C GLY A 104 3.55 -5.21 -1.24
N ASN A 105 4.53 -4.95 -0.38
CA ASN A 105 5.62 -4.06 -0.69
C ASN A 105 6.40 -4.62 -1.90
N PRO A 106 6.54 -3.88 -3.01
CA PRO A 106 7.20 -4.39 -4.22
C PRO A 106 8.66 -4.85 -4.02
N THR A 107 9.33 -4.38 -2.97
CA THR A 107 10.70 -4.81 -2.63
C THR A 107 10.72 -6.13 -1.87
N PHE A 108 9.72 -6.39 -1.04
CA PHE A 108 9.71 -7.51 -0.09
C PHE A 108 8.71 -8.62 -0.43
N GLY A 109 7.72 -8.34 -1.29
CA GLY A 109 6.66 -9.27 -1.67
C GLY A 109 5.59 -9.49 -0.60
N ILE A 110 5.70 -8.85 0.56
CA ILE A 110 4.76 -8.95 1.68
C ILE A 110 4.24 -7.57 2.08
N GLN A 111 3.04 -7.49 2.65
CA GLN A 111 2.42 -6.27 3.11
C GLN A 111 3.07 -5.81 4.42
N VAL A 112 4.10 -4.96 4.29
CA VAL A 112 4.91 -4.49 5.42
C VAL A 112 5.28 -3.02 5.26
N THR A 113 5.39 -2.34 6.40
CA THR A 113 5.98 -1.00 6.52
C THR A 113 7.22 -1.08 7.39
N GLY A 114 8.35 -0.65 6.85
CA GLY A 114 9.63 -0.68 7.56
C GLY A 114 10.80 -0.36 6.65
N ASN A 115 12.01 -0.43 7.21
CA ASN A 115 13.28 -0.34 6.49
C ASN A 115 13.48 0.95 5.66
N SER A 116 12.82 2.06 6.05
CA SER A 116 12.80 3.33 5.31
C SER A 116 12.50 3.16 3.81
N ASN A 117 11.63 2.21 3.49
CA ASN A 117 11.46 1.70 2.13
C ASN A 117 10.15 2.14 1.46
N SER A 118 9.13 2.55 2.21
CA SER A 118 7.78 2.83 1.70
C SER A 118 7.76 3.69 0.43
N ILE A 119 8.33 4.89 0.47
CA ILE A 119 8.34 5.78 -0.71
C ILE A 119 9.16 5.19 -1.85
N ARG A 120 10.32 4.59 -1.55
CA ARG A 120 11.21 4.01 -2.58
C ARG A 120 10.54 2.88 -3.34
N ALA A 121 9.86 1.97 -2.63
CA ALA A 121 9.21 0.82 -3.24
C ALA A 121 7.95 1.20 -4.00
N PHE A 122 7.16 2.14 -3.47
CA PHE A 122 5.87 2.50 -4.03
C PHE A 122 5.89 3.67 -5.01
N TRP A 123 7.01 4.39 -5.16
CA TRP A 123 7.12 5.55 -6.04
C TRP A 123 6.64 5.28 -7.47
N LYS A 124 7.26 4.33 -8.18
CA LYS A 124 6.85 4.03 -9.57
C LYS A 124 5.49 3.31 -9.64
N PRO A 125 5.22 2.27 -8.84
CA PRO A 125 3.94 1.54 -8.95
C PRO A 125 2.71 2.41 -8.71
N LEU A 126 2.73 3.27 -7.69
CA LEU A 126 1.59 4.13 -7.40
C LEU A 126 1.43 5.23 -8.43
N ARG A 127 2.54 5.76 -8.97
CA ARG A 127 2.47 6.72 -10.07
C ARG A 127 1.85 6.10 -11.32
N ALA A 128 2.23 4.87 -11.66
CA ALA A 128 1.63 4.14 -12.76
C ALA A 128 0.14 3.85 -12.53
N ALA A 129 -0.25 3.50 -11.30
CA ALA A 129 -1.64 3.29 -10.92
C ALA A 129 -2.49 4.57 -11.10
N GLY A 130 -2.00 5.72 -10.65
CA GLY A 130 -2.65 7.02 -10.85
C GLY A 130 -2.76 7.41 -12.32
N ALA A 131 -1.67 7.27 -13.08
CA ALA A 131 -1.62 7.62 -14.49
C ALA A 131 -2.54 6.73 -15.35
N ALA A 132 -2.65 5.43 -15.03
CA ALA A 132 -3.57 4.51 -15.69
C ALA A 132 -5.02 4.94 -15.45
N ALA A 133 -5.38 5.24 -14.20
CA ALA A 133 -6.71 5.71 -13.84
C ALA A 133 -7.07 7.03 -14.55
N ARG A 134 -6.14 8.00 -14.56
CA ARG A 134 -6.29 9.27 -15.29
C ARG A 134 -6.54 9.04 -16.79
N ALA A 135 -5.75 8.19 -17.42
CA ALA A 135 -5.91 7.87 -18.84
C ALA A 135 -7.28 7.27 -19.17
N MET A 136 -7.80 6.38 -18.32
CA MET A 136 -9.14 5.81 -18.48
C MET A 136 -10.25 6.85 -18.34
N LEU A 137 -10.13 7.78 -17.38
CA LEU A 137 -11.09 8.88 -17.20
C LEU A 137 -11.08 9.84 -18.39
N ILE A 138 -9.90 10.21 -18.88
CA ILE A 138 -9.73 11.03 -20.10
C ILE A 138 -10.37 10.33 -21.31
N GLN A 139 -10.08 9.03 -21.48
CA GLN A 139 -10.62 8.23 -22.57
C GLN A 139 -12.15 8.15 -22.53
N ALA A 140 -12.74 7.98 -21.34
CA ALA A 140 -14.18 7.95 -21.14
C ALA A 140 -14.85 9.29 -21.51
N ALA A 141 -14.28 10.41 -21.06
CA ALA A 141 -14.78 11.74 -21.40
C ALA A 141 -14.67 12.01 -22.92
N ALA A 142 -13.53 11.67 -23.52
CA ALA A 142 -13.30 11.84 -24.94
C ALA A 142 -14.30 11.05 -25.80
N GLN A 143 -14.64 9.82 -25.38
CA GLN A 143 -15.68 9.00 -26.02
C GLN A 143 -17.07 9.64 -25.90
N GLN A 144 -17.44 10.13 -24.71
CA GLN A 144 -18.72 10.85 -24.51
C GLN A 144 -18.82 12.09 -25.40
N TRP A 145 -17.69 12.76 -25.61
CA TRP A 145 -17.62 14.02 -26.33
C TRP A 145 -17.34 13.90 -27.82
N LYS A 146 -17.03 12.68 -28.29
CA LYS A 146 -16.62 12.35 -29.66
C LYS A 146 -15.42 13.21 -30.13
N VAL A 147 -14.39 13.28 -29.28
CA VAL A 147 -13.14 14.02 -29.55
C VAL A 147 -11.93 13.11 -29.32
N ASP A 148 -10.76 13.55 -29.79
CA ASP A 148 -9.49 12.88 -29.53
C ASP A 148 -9.14 12.97 -28.02
N PRO A 149 -8.82 11.87 -27.32
CA PRO A 149 -8.30 11.90 -25.95
C PRO A 149 -7.12 12.87 -25.74
N ALA A 150 -6.25 13.05 -26.75
CA ALA A 150 -5.12 13.99 -26.69
C ALA A 150 -5.54 15.46 -26.61
N SER A 151 -6.79 15.78 -26.99
CA SER A 151 -7.38 17.12 -26.85
C SER A 151 -8.01 17.37 -25.48
N CYS A 152 -7.91 16.41 -24.55
CA CYS A 152 -8.45 16.48 -23.20
C CYS A 152 -7.34 16.48 -22.14
N THR A 153 -7.55 17.21 -21.05
CA THR A 153 -6.66 17.25 -19.88
C THR A 153 -7.44 16.92 -18.62
N ALA A 154 -6.74 16.45 -17.58
CA ALA A 154 -7.33 16.27 -16.25
C ALA A 154 -6.69 17.25 -15.25
N ALA A 155 -7.49 17.79 -14.35
CA ALA A 155 -7.07 18.61 -13.22
C ALA A 155 -8.19 18.65 -12.18
N ASP A 156 -7.85 18.72 -10.90
CA ASP A 156 -8.78 18.94 -9.79
C ASP A 156 -10.01 18.01 -9.81
N GLY A 157 -9.80 16.73 -10.10
CA GLY A 157 -10.88 15.73 -10.13
C GLY A 157 -11.82 15.84 -11.33
N GLN A 158 -11.41 16.53 -12.40
CA GLN A 158 -12.22 16.76 -13.59
C GLN A 158 -11.41 16.54 -14.87
N VAL A 159 -12.08 16.09 -15.92
CA VAL A 159 -11.55 16.10 -17.30
C VAL A 159 -12.09 17.34 -18.02
N ARG A 160 -11.25 18.01 -18.82
CA ARG A 160 -11.59 19.16 -19.65
C ARG A 160 -11.18 18.92 -21.10
N HIS A 161 -12.07 19.20 -22.05
CA HIS A 161 -11.73 19.29 -23.46
C HIS A 161 -11.24 20.71 -23.79
N ILE A 162 -10.03 20.84 -24.34
CA ILE A 162 -9.40 22.14 -24.57
C ILE A 162 -10.14 22.96 -25.64
N GLY A 163 -10.46 22.35 -26.77
CA GLY A 163 -11.04 23.06 -27.92
C GLY A 163 -12.46 23.58 -27.69
N SER A 164 -13.28 22.89 -26.90
CA SER A 164 -14.68 23.27 -26.66
C SER A 164 -14.95 23.77 -25.23
N GLY A 165 -13.98 23.71 -24.33
CA GLY A 165 -14.15 24.08 -22.92
C GLY A 165 -15.05 23.16 -22.08
N ARG A 166 -15.57 22.05 -22.64
CA ARG A 166 -16.42 21.08 -21.92
C ARG A 166 -15.67 20.49 -20.74
N LYS A 167 -16.36 20.25 -19.63
CA LYS A 167 -15.82 19.65 -18.41
C LYS A 167 -16.72 18.51 -17.92
N ALA A 168 -16.11 17.51 -17.30
CA ALA A 168 -16.80 16.41 -16.63
C ALA A 168 -16.02 16.03 -15.35
N GLY A 169 -16.69 16.00 -14.20
CA GLY A 169 -16.09 15.49 -12.98
C GLY A 169 -15.85 13.99 -13.06
N PHE A 170 -14.85 13.46 -12.35
CA PHE A 170 -14.55 12.02 -12.37
C PHE A 170 -15.77 11.16 -12.00
N GLY A 171 -16.61 11.65 -11.08
CA GLY A 171 -17.85 10.99 -10.67
C GLY A 171 -18.91 10.84 -11.77
N THR A 172 -18.89 11.64 -12.83
CA THR A 172 -19.80 11.43 -13.97
C THR A 172 -19.23 10.43 -14.99
N LEU A 173 -17.92 10.16 -14.93
CA LEU A 173 -17.18 9.33 -15.88
C LEU A 173 -16.99 7.89 -15.41
N VAL A 174 -17.12 7.62 -14.09
CA VAL A 174 -16.95 6.29 -13.46
C VAL A 174 -17.61 5.15 -14.23
N SER A 175 -18.87 5.29 -14.65
CA SER A 175 -19.61 4.22 -15.34
C SER A 175 -19.01 3.88 -16.72
N ALA A 176 -18.58 4.89 -17.47
CA ALA A 176 -17.92 4.71 -18.76
C ALA A 176 -16.48 4.21 -18.59
N ALA A 177 -15.72 4.82 -17.67
CA ALA A 177 -14.32 4.47 -17.42
C ALA A 177 -14.16 3.02 -16.91
N SER A 178 -15.11 2.51 -16.11
CA SER A 178 -15.09 1.13 -15.60
C SER A 178 -15.19 0.05 -16.68
N LYS A 179 -15.60 0.41 -17.90
CA LYS A 179 -15.70 -0.50 -19.05
C LYS A 179 -14.40 -0.57 -19.86
N LEU A 180 -13.43 0.28 -19.55
CA LEU A 180 -12.14 0.34 -20.23
C LEU A 180 -11.14 -0.60 -19.56
N ALA A 181 -10.19 -1.11 -20.33
CA ALA A 181 -9.02 -1.79 -19.76
C ALA A 181 -7.97 -0.74 -19.34
N PRO A 182 -7.36 -0.88 -18.15
CA PRO A 182 -6.24 -0.02 -17.76
C PRO A 182 -5.07 -0.16 -18.74
N PRO A 183 -4.46 0.95 -19.19
CA PRO A 183 -3.28 0.89 -20.06
C PRO A 183 -2.10 0.27 -19.30
N LYS A 184 -1.32 -0.58 -19.98
CA LYS A 184 -0.17 -1.27 -19.37
C LYS A 184 0.97 -0.31 -19.01
N ASN A 185 1.23 0.67 -19.87
CA ASN A 185 2.35 1.62 -19.74
C ASN A 185 1.83 3.06 -19.91
N PRO A 186 1.08 3.61 -18.93
CA PRO A 186 0.62 4.99 -19.01
C PRO A 186 1.82 5.95 -18.88
N PRO A 187 1.84 7.06 -19.64
CA PRO A 187 2.84 8.09 -19.45
C PRO A 187 2.70 8.72 -18.06
N LEU A 188 3.80 8.75 -17.31
CA LEU A 188 3.87 9.42 -16.02
C LEU A 188 4.07 10.92 -16.21
N LYS A 189 3.61 11.73 -15.25
CA LYS A 189 3.87 13.17 -15.26
C LYS A 189 5.37 13.48 -15.20
N ASP A 190 5.78 14.56 -15.85
CA ASP A 190 7.11 15.13 -15.60
C ASP A 190 7.10 15.77 -14.20
N PRO A 191 8.10 15.51 -13.34
CA PRO A 191 8.19 16.15 -12.02
C PRO A 191 8.09 17.67 -12.03
N LYS A 192 8.46 18.36 -13.12
CA LYS A 192 8.30 19.81 -13.26
C LYS A 192 6.83 20.27 -13.30
N HIS A 193 5.90 19.35 -13.55
CA HIS A 193 4.46 19.59 -13.59
C HIS A 193 3.75 19.10 -12.33
N PHE A 194 4.49 18.69 -11.30
CA PHE A 194 3.88 18.32 -10.03
C PHE A 194 3.25 19.54 -9.34
N THR A 195 2.07 19.30 -8.77
CA THR A 195 1.24 20.31 -8.12
C THR A 195 0.96 20.00 -6.65
N LEU A 196 1.12 18.74 -6.23
CA LEU A 196 0.99 18.26 -4.86
C LEU A 196 2.36 17.83 -4.32
N ILE A 197 3.09 16.98 -5.06
CA ILE A 197 4.38 16.45 -4.61
C ILE A 197 5.40 17.58 -4.45
N GLY A 198 6.09 17.59 -3.30
CA GLY A 198 7.04 18.65 -2.93
C GLY A 198 6.41 19.82 -2.18
N LYS A 199 5.08 19.84 -2.00
CA LYS A 199 4.39 20.83 -1.16
C LYS A 199 4.18 20.32 0.26
N SER A 200 4.16 21.26 1.20
CA SER A 200 3.79 20.99 2.60
C SER A 200 2.26 21.03 2.75
N LEU A 201 1.61 19.87 2.59
CA LEU A 201 0.17 19.74 2.78
C LEU A 201 -0.16 19.33 4.22
N LYS A 202 -1.35 19.69 4.69
CA LYS A 202 -1.87 19.18 5.97
C LYS A 202 -2.03 17.66 5.88
N ARG A 203 -1.68 17.01 6.98
CA ARG A 203 -1.74 15.56 7.10
C ARG A 203 -3.20 15.08 7.17
N LEU A 204 -3.52 14.06 6.37
CA LEU A 204 -4.86 13.47 6.29
C LEU A 204 -5.28 12.75 7.59
N ASP A 205 -4.30 12.34 8.39
CA ASP A 205 -4.47 11.55 9.60
C ASP A 205 -4.43 12.36 10.90
N THR A 206 -4.15 13.67 10.86
CA THR A 206 -3.94 14.46 12.08
C THR A 206 -5.18 14.54 12.96
N ALA A 207 -6.35 14.84 12.39
CA ALA A 207 -7.56 15.07 13.18
C ALA A 207 -7.89 13.88 14.10
N HIS A 208 -7.94 12.68 13.53
CA HIS A 208 -8.24 11.44 14.25
C HIS A 208 -7.18 11.05 15.30
N LYS A 209 -5.94 11.53 15.14
CA LYS A 209 -4.86 11.24 16.07
C LYS A 209 -4.84 12.15 17.28
N VAL A 210 -5.35 13.38 17.14
CA VAL A 210 -5.33 14.37 18.23
C VAL A 210 -6.61 14.37 19.06
N ASP A 211 -7.69 13.77 18.57
CA ASP A 211 -8.97 13.65 19.29
C ASP A 211 -9.14 12.29 20.03
N GLY A 212 -8.16 11.38 19.89
CA GLY A 212 -8.22 10.04 20.49
C GLY A 212 -9.15 9.06 19.76
N GLY A 213 -9.63 9.39 18.55
CA GLY A 213 -10.54 8.56 17.78
C GLY A 213 -9.88 7.42 16.99
N VAL A 214 -8.56 7.44 16.80
CA VAL A 214 -7.85 6.31 16.16
C VAL A 214 -7.79 5.12 17.11
N VAL A 215 -8.28 3.98 16.62
CA VAL A 215 -8.12 2.67 17.27
C VAL A 215 -6.82 2.02 16.78
N TYR A 216 -5.85 1.88 17.69
CA TYR A 216 -4.63 1.11 17.46
C TYR A 216 -4.84 -0.36 17.84
N GLY A 217 -3.91 -1.22 17.41
CA GLY A 217 -4.01 -2.66 17.72
C GLY A 217 -4.09 -2.97 19.22
N ILE A 218 -3.49 -2.13 20.07
CA ILE A 218 -3.54 -2.26 21.54
C ILE A 218 -4.91 -1.88 22.12
N ASP A 219 -5.70 -1.06 21.41
CA ASP A 219 -7.03 -0.61 21.85
C ASP A 219 -8.13 -1.63 21.53
N VAL A 220 -7.81 -2.63 20.69
CA VAL A 220 -8.79 -3.64 20.26
C VAL A 220 -9.07 -4.61 21.40
N MET A 221 -10.31 -4.59 21.89
CA MET A 221 -10.80 -5.50 22.93
C MET A 221 -11.96 -6.34 22.37
N LEU A 222 -11.75 -7.64 22.20
CA LEU A 222 -12.79 -8.55 21.71
C LEU A 222 -13.58 -9.19 22.86
N PRO A 223 -14.88 -9.51 22.68
CA PRO A 223 -15.63 -10.29 23.66
C PRO A 223 -14.94 -11.61 23.99
N GLY A 224 -14.65 -11.82 25.28
CA GLY A 224 -13.99 -13.05 25.77
C GLY A 224 -12.49 -13.14 25.48
N MET A 225 -11.86 -12.06 24.98
CA MET A 225 -10.42 -12.00 24.72
C MET A 225 -9.59 -12.41 25.94
N LYS A 226 -8.49 -13.13 25.70
CA LYS A 226 -7.49 -13.49 26.71
C LYS A 226 -6.23 -12.67 26.49
N PHE A 227 -5.52 -12.42 27.58
CA PHE A 227 -4.28 -11.65 27.58
C PHE A 227 -3.11 -12.57 27.87
N ALA A 228 -2.02 -12.41 27.14
CA ALA A 228 -0.80 -13.18 27.33
C ALA A 228 0.33 -12.25 27.75
N THR A 229 0.93 -12.53 28.91
CA THR A 229 2.15 -11.86 29.38
C THR A 229 3.34 -12.75 29.11
N LEU A 230 4.38 -12.19 28.50
CA LEU A 230 5.56 -12.93 28.04
C LEU A 230 6.74 -12.71 28.98
N ALA A 231 7.46 -13.79 29.29
CA ALA A 231 8.75 -13.78 29.94
C ALA A 231 9.78 -14.43 29.00
N ALA A 232 10.57 -13.60 28.31
CA ALA A 232 11.63 -14.05 27.41
C ALA A 232 12.98 -14.18 28.14
N SER A 233 13.87 -15.02 27.61
CA SER A 233 15.26 -15.06 28.06
C SER A 233 15.91 -13.67 27.96
N PRO A 234 16.59 -13.17 29.01
CA PRO A 234 17.30 -11.90 28.93
C PRO A 234 18.58 -11.98 28.08
N VAL A 235 19.01 -13.20 27.73
CA VAL A 235 20.19 -13.45 26.89
C VAL A 235 19.75 -13.82 25.49
N PHE A 236 20.28 -13.11 24.49
CA PHE A 236 20.01 -13.38 23.08
C PHE A 236 20.38 -14.81 22.70
N GLY A 237 19.47 -15.52 22.02
CA GLY A 237 19.63 -16.93 21.67
C GLY A 237 19.49 -17.91 22.85
N GLY A 238 19.18 -17.41 24.05
CA GLY A 238 18.87 -18.25 25.21
C GLY A 238 17.58 -19.05 24.99
N LYS A 239 17.54 -20.25 25.58
CA LYS A 239 16.41 -21.16 25.51
C LYS A 239 15.82 -21.42 26.88
N VAL A 240 14.54 -21.76 26.93
CA VAL A 240 13.90 -22.19 28.16
C VAL A 240 14.44 -23.57 28.56
N ALA A 241 15.12 -23.64 29.71
CA ALA A 241 15.63 -24.90 30.24
C ALA A 241 14.55 -25.64 31.05
N HIS A 242 13.87 -24.94 31.95
CA HIS A 242 12.85 -25.49 32.84
C HIS A 242 11.85 -24.41 33.24
N VAL A 243 10.59 -24.80 33.43
CA VAL A 243 9.51 -23.93 33.92
C VAL A 243 8.72 -24.68 34.98
N ASP A 244 8.59 -24.09 36.17
CA ASP A 244 7.58 -24.51 37.16
C ASP A 244 6.31 -23.66 36.98
N PRO A 245 5.21 -24.21 36.43
CA PRO A 245 3.98 -23.46 36.25
C PRO A 245 3.14 -23.36 37.53
N GLY A 246 3.49 -24.07 38.60
CA GLY A 246 2.71 -24.19 39.82
C GLY A 246 2.31 -22.85 40.45
N PRO A 247 3.25 -21.90 40.63
CA PRO A 247 2.93 -20.57 41.14
C PRO A 247 1.94 -19.80 40.26
N ALA A 248 2.13 -19.82 38.93
CA ALA A 248 1.26 -19.12 38.00
C ALA A 248 -0.16 -19.72 37.98
N ASN A 249 -0.28 -21.05 37.99
CA ASN A 249 -1.57 -21.74 37.98
C ASN A 249 -2.43 -21.48 39.22
N ARG A 250 -1.83 -21.01 40.32
CA ARG A 250 -2.56 -20.63 41.54
C ARG A 250 -3.14 -19.22 41.49
N ILE A 251 -2.76 -18.41 40.51
CA ILE A 251 -3.26 -17.04 40.35
C ILE A 251 -4.66 -17.11 39.72
N PRO A 252 -5.71 -16.57 40.38
CA PRO A 252 -7.05 -16.53 39.80
C PRO A 252 -7.07 -15.83 38.44
N GLY A 253 -7.79 -16.42 37.48
CA GLY A 253 -7.87 -15.89 36.11
C GLY A 253 -6.75 -16.36 35.18
N VAL A 254 -5.69 -17.01 35.68
CA VAL A 254 -4.72 -17.71 34.83
C VAL A 254 -5.39 -18.94 34.21
N ARG A 255 -5.26 -19.06 32.89
CA ARG A 255 -5.86 -20.13 32.09
C ARG A 255 -4.83 -21.11 31.55
N LYS A 256 -3.64 -20.62 31.21
CA LYS A 256 -2.61 -21.48 30.60
C LYS A 256 -1.22 -20.89 30.77
N VAL A 257 -0.24 -21.74 31.05
CA VAL A 257 1.18 -21.45 30.84
C VAL A 257 1.62 -22.15 29.57
N VAL A 258 2.12 -21.39 28.60
CA VAL A 258 2.64 -21.88 27.32
C VAL A 258 4.15 -21.70 27.33
N VAL A 259 4.88 -22.80 27.17
CA VAL A 259 6.34 -22.79 27.08
C VAL A 259 6.73 -22.86 25.61
N LEU A 260 7.47 -21.86 25.15
CA LEU A 260 8.09 -21.78 23.82
C LEU A 260 9.61 -22.02 23.96
N ASP A 261 10.32 -22.12 22.83
CA ASP A 261 11.75 -22.43 22.83
C ASP A 261 12.60 -21.40 23.59
N ASP A 262 12.25 -20.11 23.51
CA ASP A 262 13.02 -18.98 24.02
C ASP A 262 12.25 -18.10 25.03
N MET A 263 10.97 -18.41 25.29
CA MET A 263 10.12 -17.65 26.19
C MET A 263 8.99 -18.47 26.81
N VAL A 264 8.38 -17.93 27.86
CA VAL A 264 7.17 -18.46 28.50
C VAL A 264 6.06 -17.43 28.39
N ALA A 265 4.86 -17.85 27.99
CA ALA A 265 3.67 -17.01 27.97
C ALA A 265 2.67 -17.48 29.04
N VAL A 266 2.20 -16.56 29.88
CA VAL A 266 1.11 -16.81 30.83
C VAL A 266 -0.15 -16.15 30.28
N VAL A 267 -1.16 -16.98 29.99
CA VAL A 267 -2.43 -16.55 29.41
C VAL A 267 -3.48 -16.47 30.51
N GLY A 268 -4.17 -15.34 30.61
CA GLY A 268 -5.21 -15.07 31.60
C GLY A 268 -6.44 -14.35 31.04
N ASP A 269 -7.47 -14.24 31.87
CA ASP A 269 -8.73 -13.56 31.54
C ASP A 269 -8.62 -12.03 31.53
N HIS A 270 -7.63 -11.49 32.24
CA HIS A 270 -7.45 -10.06 32.48
C HIS A 270 -5.95 -9.72 32.36
N MET A 271 -5.64 -8.46 32.03
CA MET A 271 -4.27 -7.91 32.12
C MET A 271 -3.85 -7.71 33.57
#